data_AF-A0A9D3ZJN8-F1
#
_entry.id   AF-A0A9D3ZJN8-F1
#
_cell.length_a   1.000
_cell.length_b   1.000
_cell.length_c   1.000
_cell.angle_alpha   90.00
_cell.angle_beta   90.00
_cell.angle_gamma   90.00
#
_symmetry.space_group_name_H-M   'P 1'
#
loop_
_entity.id
_entity.type
_entity.pdbx_description
1 polymer ?
#
loop_
_entity_poly.entity_id
_entity_poly.type
_entity_poly.pdbx_seq_one_letter_code
_entity_poly.pdbx_strand_id
1 'polypeptide(L)'
;MGFSRTRRSYSLIALSFLTISFLCLENANGCCNVYKGKWVYDSSYPLYDTSACPFIHKEFNCLKYGRPDHLYLKYRWQPSKCNLPRYTSLTALKV
;
A
#
# COMPACT_ATOMS: atom_id res chain seq x y z
N MET A 1 29.94 53.49 -5.07
CA MET A 1 29.24 52.61 -6.03
C MET A 1 29.81 51.21 -5.89
N GLY A 2 29.00 50.22 -5.54
CA GLY A 2 29.46 48.83 -5.43
C GLY A 2 28.69 48.00 -4.41
N PHE A 3 27.57 47.40 -4.85
CA PHE A 3 27.04 46.18 -4.23
C PHE A 3 26.59 45.26 -5.36
N SER A 4 27.52 44.42 -5.82
CA SER A 4 27.24 43.28 -6.66
C SER A 4 26.56 42.20 -5.81
N ARG A 5 25.24 42.09 -5.93
CA ARG A 5 24.51 40.88 -5.50
C ARG A 5 23.63 40.44 -6.64
N THR A 6 24.20 39.56 -7.48
CA THR A 6 23.56 38.92 -8.62
C THR A 6 22.22 38.34 -8.20
N ARG A 7 21.12 38.92 -8.70
CA ARG A 7 19.77 38.35 -8.56
C ARG A 7 19.82 36.97 -9.21
N ARG A 8 19.65 35.91 -8.43
CA ARG A 8 19.48 34.55 -8.97
C ARG A 8 18.15 34.53 -9.72
N SER A 9 18.19 34.86 -11.02
CA SER A 9 17.08 34.64 -11.94
C SER A 9 16.96 33.15 -12.18
N TYR A 10 16.22 32.47 -11.31
CA TYR A 10 15.76 31.12 -11.58
C TYR A 10 14.76 31.23 -12.74
N SER A 11 15.20 30.80 -13.92
CA SER A 11 14.37 30.75 -15.12
C SER A 11 13.08 29.99 -14.81
N LEU A 12 11.92 30.53 -15.21
CA LEU A 12 10.62 29.88 -15.07
C LEU A 12 10.62 28.45 -15.66
N ILE A 13 11.52 28.20 -16.61
CA ILE A 13 11.79 26.90 -17.22
C ILE A 13 12.41 25.92 -16.21
N ALA A 14 13.36 26.37 -15.38
CA ALA A 14 13.95 25.52 -14.33
C ALA A 14 12.94 25.21 -13.21
N LEU A 15 12.05 26.15 -12.89
CA LEU A 15 10.96 25.93 -11.94
C LEU A 15 9.92 24.96 -12.50
N SER A 16 9.60 25.01 -13.80
CA SER A 16 8.70 24.04 -14.43
C SER A 16 9.30 22.62 -14.44
N PHE A 17 10.57 22.46 -14.81
CA PHE A 17 11.27 21.16 -14.73
C PHE A 17 11.34 20.60 -13.29
N LEU A 18 11.56 21.46 -12.29
CA LEU A 18 11.53 21.07 -10.88
C LEU A 18 10.12 20.68 -10.41
N THR A 19 9.06 21.36 -10.87
CA THR A 19 7.67 20.97 -10.56
C THR A 19 7.21 19.70 -11.29
N ILE A 20 7.67 19.47 -12.52
CA ILE A 20 7.41 18.24 -13.30
C ILE A 20 8.07 17.02 -12.62
N SER A 21 9.22 17.23 -11.97
CA SER A 21 9.86 16.21 -11.11
C SER A 21 9.13 16.01 -9.77
N PHE A 22 8.44 17.04 -9.28
CA PHE A 22 7.74 17.08 -7.99
C PHE A 22 6.35 16.44 -8.05
N LEU A 23 5.69 16.49 -9.20
CA LEU A 23 4.56 15.63 -9.54
C LEU A 23 5.13 14.27 -9.92
N CYS A 24 5.49 13.49 -8.90
CA CYS A 24 5.59 12.05 -9.02
C CYS A 24 4.59 11.52 -10.06
N LEU A 25 5.11 11.11 -11.23
CA LEU A 25 4.39 10.55 -12.37
C LEU A 25 3.02 9.98 -12.01
N GLU A 26 1.97 10.61 -12.54
CA GLU A 26 0.63 10.03 -12.52
C GLU A 26 0.60 8.77 -13.40
N ASN A 27 0.44 7.62 -12.72
CA ASN A 27 -0.04 6.30 -13.16
C ASN A 27 0.95 5.32 -13.83
N ALA A 28 1.09 4.04 -13.43
CA ALA A 28 0.28 3.21 -12.52
C ALA A 28 1.08 2.30 -11.54
N ASN A 29 2.43 2.34 -11.53
CA ASN A 29 3.27 1.47 -10.67
C ASN A 29 4.56 2.12 -10.12
N GLY A 30 4.76 3.42 -10.32
CA GLY A 30 6.04 4.08 -9.99
C GLY A 30 6.16 4.64 -8.57
N CYS A 31 5.05 5.07 -7.95
CA CYS A 31 5.07 5.70 -6.62
C CYS A 31 4.41 4.88 -5.52
N CYS A 32 3.61 3.89 -5.89
CA CYS A 32 2.98 2.94 -4.98
C CYS A 32 3.89 1.71 -4.83
N ASN A 33 4.91 1.81 -3.97
CA ASN A 33 5.67 0.62 -3.60
C ASN A 33 4.81 -0.22 -2.63
N VAL A 34 4.15 -1.25 -3.15
CA VAL A 34 3.27 -2.15 -2.37
C VAL A 34 4.00 -2.90 -1.26
N TYR A 35 5.33 -3.03 -1.34
CA TYR A 35 6.15 -3.68 -0.30
C TYR A 35 6.56 -2.71 0.82
N LYS A 36 6.33 -1.40 0.68
CA LYS A 36 6.60 -0.38 1.71
C LYS A 36 5.31 0.10 2.35
N GLY A 37 5.12 -0.25 3.61
CA GLY A 37 3.89 0.03 4.33
C GLY A 37 3.98 -0.41 5.79
N LYS A 38 2.82 -0.60 6.39
CA LYS A 38 2.68 -1.07 7.77
C LYS A 38 1.48 -1.99 7.91
N TRP A 39 1.50 -2.83 8.93
CA TRP A 39 0.33 -3.56 9.37
C TRP A 39 -0.62 -2.62 10.11
N VAL A 40 -1.90 -2.64 9.74
CA VAL A 40 -2.96 -1.87 10.39
C VAL A 40 -4.08 -2.81 10.83
N TYR A 41 -4.62 -2.56 12.02
CA TYR A 41 -5.78 -3.31 12.52
C TYR A 41 -7.02 -2.93 11.70
N ASP A 42 -7.77 -3.94 11.28
CA ASP A 42 -9.02 -3.79 10.54
C ASP A 42 -10.07 -4.75 11.12
N SER A 43 -11.18 -4.18 11.61
CA SER A 43 -12.28 -4.95 12.19
C SER A 43 -12.99 -5.86 11.17
N SER A 44 -12.93 -5.50 9.88
CA SER A 44 -13.61 -6.21 8.79
C SER A 44 -12.85 -7.43 8.27
N TYR A 45 -11.63 -7.66 8.76
CA TYR A 45 -10.85 -8.88 8.54
C TYR A 45 -11.28 -9.99 9.51
N PRO A 46 -11.04 -11.29 9.20
CA PRO A 46 -10.34 -11.82 8.02
C PRO A 46 -11.18 -11.76 6.73
N LEU A 47 -10.53 -11.92 5.58
CA LEU A 47 -11.18 -11.93 4.26
C LEU A 47 -12.03 -13.18 4.00
N TYR A 48 -11.73 -14.27 4.69
CA TYR A 48 -12.45 -15.54 4.62
C TYR A 48 -12.43 -16.21 5.98
N ASP A 49 -13.43 -17.04 6.24
CA ASP A 49 -13.45 -17.89 7.42
C ASP A 49 -12.54 -19.11 7.19
N THR A 50 -11.44 -19.15 7.94
CA THR A 50 -10.46 -20.24 7.89
C THR A 50 -11.04 -21.56 8.42
N SER A 51 -12.03 -21.51 9.31
CA SER A 51 -12.66 -22.73 9.85
C SER A 51 -13.57 -23.43 8.83
N ALA A 52 -14.16 -22.66 7.91
CA ALA A 52 -15.06 -23.16 6.88
C ALA A 52 -14.34 -23.72 5.63
N CYS A 53 -13.03 -23.51 5.49
CA CYS A 53 -12.27 -23.95 4.31
C CYS A 53 -11.67 -25.35 4.52
N PRO A 54 -12.16 -26.40 3.83
CA PRO A 54 -11.69 -27.78 4.04
C PRO A 54 -10.32 -28.06 3.40
N PHE A 55 -9.84 -27.14 2.55
CA PHE A 55 -8.60 -27.31 1.77
C PHE A 55 -7.34 -26.82 2.49
N ILE A 56 -7.48 -26.24 3.69
CA ILE A 56 -6.32 -25.78 4.46
C ILE A 56 -5.55 -26.99 5.00
N HIS A 57 -4.29 -27.11 4.58
CA HIS A 57 -3.38 -28.12 5.10
C HIS A 57 -3.20 -27.98 6.62
N LYS A 58 -2.95 -29.10 7.30
CA LYS A 58 -2.96 -29.18 8.75
C LYS A 58 -1.98 -28.19 9.39
N GLU A 59 -0.79 -28.10 8.80
CA GLU A 59 0.33 -27.26 9.21
C GLU A 59 -0.02 -25.76 9.23
N PHE A 60 -1.04 -25.34 8.46
CA PHE A 60 -1.47 -23.94 8.36
C PHE A 60 -2.77 -23.64 9.09
N ASN A 61 -3.47 -24.64 9.66
CA ASN A 61 -4.77 -24.44 10.30
C ASN A 61 -4.65 -24.12 11.80
N CYS A 62 -4.03 -22.99 12.13
CA CYS A 62 -3.77 -22.61 13.52
C CYS A 62 -5.04 -22.55 14.40
N LEU A 63 -6.18 -22.14 13.84
CA LEU A 63 -7.45 -22.09 14.56
C LEU A 63 -7.92 -23.50 14.96
N LYS A 64 -7.87 -24.46 14.04
CA LYS A 64 -8.24 -25.86 14.32
C LYS A 64 -7.31 -26.51 15.34
N TYR A 65 -6.03 -26.14 15.34
CA TYR A 65 -5.03 -26.68 16.26
C TYR A 65 -4.90 -25.88 17.56
N GLY A 66 -5.89 -25.05 17.90
CA GLY A 66 -6.07 -24.52 19.25
C GLY A 66 -5.21 -23.31 19.59
N ARG A 67 -4.72 -22.55 18.60
CA ARG A 67 -4.05 -21.28 18.86
C ARG A 67 -5.00 -20.32 19.60
N PRO A 68 -4.63 -19.80 20.79
CA PRO A 68 -5.54 -19.03 21.63
C PRO A 68 -5.67 -17.56 21.20
N ASP A 69 -4.63 -16.97 20.60
CA ASP A 69 -4.63 -15.58 20.16
C ASP A 69 -5.18 -15.44 18.74
N HIS A 70 -6.20 -14.60 18.54
CA HIS A 70 -6.86 -14.41 17.22
C HIS A 70 -6.60 -13.05 16.59
N LEU A 71 -5.88 -12.15 17.28
CA LEU A 71 -5.62 -10.79 16.80
C LEU A 71 -4.81 -10.76 15.50
N TYR A 72 -3.98 -11.78 15.25
CA TYR A 72 -3.20 -11.88 14.02
C TYR A 72 -4.07 -11.92 12.75
N LEU A 73 -5.32 -12.40 12.85
CA LEU A 73 -6.27 -12.45 11.73
C LEU A 73 -6.86 -11.07 11.39
N LYS A 74 -6.71 -10.08 12.27
CA LYS A 74 -7.32 -8.75 12.13
C LYS A 74 -6.40 -7.70 11.52
N TYR A 75 -5.16 -8.06 11.20
CA TYR A 75 -4.23 -7.12 10.59
C TYR A 75 -4.23 -7.23 9.07
N ARG A 76 -4.27 -6.07 8.40
CA ARG A 76 -4.07 -5.97 6.95
C ARG A 76 -2.84 -5.14 6.64
N TRP A 77 -2.22 -5.43 5.51
CA TRP A 77 -1.11 -4.65 5.01
C TRP A 77 -1.61 -3.36 4.33
N GLN A 78 -1.06 -2.20 4.72
CA GLN A 78 -1.39 -0.89 4.16
C GLN A 78 -0.12 -0.25 3.60
N PRO A 79 0.03 -0.17 2.26
CA PRO A 79 1.10 0.60 1.63
C PRO A 79 1.01 2.09 2.00
N SER A 80 2.17 2.75 2.10
CA SER A 80 2.23 4.14 2.57
C SER A 80 1.69 5.17 1.58
N LYS A 81 1.69 4.85 0.28
CA LYS A 81 1.41 5.82 -0.80
C LYS A 81 0.17 5.47 -1.64
N CYS A 82 -0.56 4.42 -1.26
CA CYS A 82 -1.69 3.92 -2.03
C CYS A 82 -2.55 2.97 -1.19
N ASN A 83 -3.79 2.78 -1.61
CA ASN A 83 -4.71 1.81 -1.02
C ASN A 83 -4.82 0.59 -1.92
N LEU A 84 -4.72 -0.60 -1.33
CA LEU A 84 -4.98 -1.84 -2.05
C LEU A 84 -6.49 -2.04 -2.20
N PRO A 85 -6.98 -2.46 -3.37
CA PRO A 85 -8.40 -2.81 -3.54
C PRO A 85 -8.75 -3.99 -2.63
N ARG A 86 -9.96 -3.99 -2.08
CA ARG A 86 -10.44 -5.12 -1.27
C ARG A 86 -10.61 -6.34 -2.17
N TYR A 87 -10.00 -7.45 -1.79
CA TYR A 87 -10.14 -8.70 -2.52
C TYR A 87 -11.59 -9.20 -2.49
N THR A 88 -12.14 -9.52 -3.66
CA THR A 88 -13.44 -10.18 -3.81
C THR A 88 -13.28 -11.35 -4.76
N SER A 89 -13.74 -12.55 -4.38
CA SER A 89 -13.62 -13.75 -5.23
C SER A 89 -14.33 -13.57 -6.57
N LEU A 90 -15.51 -12.94 -6.58
CA LEU A 90 -16.27 -12.63 -7.80
C LEU A 90 -15.51 -11.74 -8.78
N THR A 91 -14.67 -10.81 -8.30
CA THR A 91 -13.85 -9.99 -9.19
C THR A 91 -12.66 -10.74 -9.75
N ALA A 92 -12.12 -11.73 -9.01
CA ALA A 92 -11.00 -12.55 -9.47
C ALA A 92 -11.41 -13.66 -10.45
N LEU A 93 -12.65 -14.15 -10.35
CA LEU A 93 -13.19 -15.25 -11.16
C LEU A 93 -13.94 -14.78 -12.42
N LYS A 94 -13.97 -13.48 -12.70
CA LYS A 94 -14.42 -12.97 -13.99
C LYS A 94 -13.36 -13.30 -15.05
N VAL A 95 -13.61 -14.39 -15.78
CA VAL A 95 -12.92 -14.77 -17.03
C VAL A 95 -13.53 -14.01 -18.19
#